data_AF-A0A7D4YJT5-F1
#
_entry.id   AF-A0A7D4YJT5-F1
#
_cell.length_a   1.000
_cell.length_b   1.000
_cell.length_c   1.000
_cell.angle_alpha   90.00
_cell.angle_beta   90.00
_cell.angle_gamma   90.00
#
_symmetry.space_group_name_H-M   'P 1'
#
loop_
_entity.id
_entity.type
_entity.pdbx_description
1 polymer ?
#
loop_
_entity_poly.entity_id
_entity_poly.type
_entity_poly.pdbx_seq_one_letter_code
_entity_poly.pdbx_strand_id
1 'polypeptide(L)'
;MDRRSFLVGASGAASALAGCADLVTPGEGGVAERDLPERPADLTPESVAAYVADYEEVRVHNRHAREGATEVTVDAVATFDRASGGDYFATAQHAGTVYEEQDGARSVGELYGRPVPYLVAPDRTLRLPVTRRRVAPGASDRPPDETASPPLGVRLCNVTDEPREFAVTVVRRSVGEESDAATTDATDADVAEVTGEEGDLVCSTTAALDPESAVELLAITDVRGSYRVTASMEDDGVTGQGRIEVGLPGADRAPNVDVVIDESGVSAWHLPSFEGI
;
A
#
# COMPACT_ATOMS: atom_id res chain seq x y z
N MET A 1 -10.12 13.00 30.08
CA MET A 1 -9.42 12.19 31.09
C MET A 1 -8.00 11.99 30.60
N ASP A 2 -7.03 12.57 31.30
CA ASP A 2 -5.60 12.40 31.03
C ASP A 2 -5.19 10.93 30.99
N ARG A 3 -4.43 10.54 29.98
CA ARG A 3 -3.63 9.31 29.97
C ARG A 3 -2.24 9.61 29.44
N ARG A 4 -1.40 10.11 30.33
CA ARG A 4 0.05 9.96 30.24
C ARG A 4 0.44 8.58 30.77
N SER A 5 1.55 8.06 30.26
CA SER A 5 2.38 6.95 30.79
C SER A 5 1.93 5.54 30.38
N PHE A 6 2.77 4.54 30.09
CA PHE A 6 4.21 4.28 30.25
C PHE A 6 4.56 3.18 29.23
N LEU A 7 5.75 3.21 28.60
CA LEU A 7 6.47 1.97 28.26
C LEU A 7 7.98 2.19 28.43
N VAL A 8 8.46 1.75 29.60
CA VAL A 8 9.87 1.43 29.87
C VAL A 8 9.91 -0.09 30.05
N GLY A 9 10.76 -0.75 29.27
CA GLY A 9 11.05 -2.18 29.40
C GLY A 9 12.23 -2.57 28.50
N ALA A 10 13.41 -2.61 29.08
CA ALA A 10 14.72 -2.70 28.42
C ALA A 10 15.30 -4.13 28.40
N SER A 11 16.03 -4.44 27.33
CA SER A 11 17.22 -5.34 27.27
C SER A 11 17.69 -5.37 25.82
N GLY A 12 18.92 -5.08 25.39
CA GLY A 12 20.19 -4.87 26.06
C GLY A 12 21.29 -5.41 25.14
N ALA A 13 22.10 -4.52 24.55
CA ALA A 13 23.44 -4.85 24.07
C ALA A 13 24.28 -3.56 24.09
N ALA A 14 25.11 -3.44 25.12
CA ALA A 14 26.18 -2.45 25.21
C ALA A 14 27.47 -3.06 24.64
N SER A 15 28.08 -2.40 23.65
CA SER A 15 29.50 -2.44 23.21
C SER A 15 29.55 -1.70 21.86
N ALA A 16 30.43 -0.76 21.52
CA ALA A 16 31.62 -0.22 22.16
C ALA A 16 31.89 1.19 21.57
N LEU A 17 32.54 2.05 22.36
CA LEU A 17 33.08 3.36 21.96
C LEU A 17 34.43 3.17 21.24
N ALA A 18 34.55 3.68 20.00
CA ALA A 18 35.78 4.17 19.36
C ALA A 18 35.40 4.85 18.02
N GLY A 19 35.50 6.18 17.90
CA GLY A 19 36.55 6.86 17.13
C GLY A 19 36.30 6.77 15.61
N CYS A 20 35.86 7.80 14.91
CA CYS A 20 36.64 9.01 14.61
C CYS A 20 35.77 10.27 14.63
N ALA A 21 36.21 11.28 15.36
CA ALA A 21 35.76 12.65 15.18
C ALA A 21 36.40 13.16 13.88
N ASP A 22 35.64 13.15 12.79
CA ASP A 22 35.99 13.95 11.62
C ASP A 22 35.57 15.40 11.87
N LEU A 23 36.56 16.28 11.79
CA LEU A 23 36.44 17.72 11.94
C LEU A 23 35.67 18.28 10.74
N VAL A 24 34.34 18.26 10.83
CA VAL A 24 33.49 19.05 9.93
C VAL A 24 33.53 20.50 10.41
N THR A 25 33.86 21.39 9.49
CA THR A 25 33.80 22.85 9.60
C THR A 25 32.54 23.33 10.32
N PRO A 26 32.63 24.24 11.31
CA PRO A 26 31.46 24.82 11.95
C PRO A 26 30.83 25.83 10.99
N GLY A 27 29.81 25.40 10.26
CA GLY A 27 29.07 26.23 9.32
C GLY A 27 28.00 25.46 8.57
N GLU A 28 26.94 25.08 9.30
CA GLU A 28 25.54 24.79 8.87
C GLU A 28 24.97 23.75 9.86
N GLY A 29 24.09 24.20 10.77
CA GLY A 29 23.58 23.42 11.92
C GLY A 29 22.57 22.32 11.56
N GLY A 30 22.67 21.72 10.38
CA GLY A 30 21.77 20.67 9.91
C GLY A 30 22.08 19.30 10.49
N VAL A 31 21.07 18.43 10.57
CA VAL A 31 21.23 17.02 10.90
C VAL A 31 21.90 16.28 9.73
N ALA A 32 22.81 15.35 10.01
CA ALA A 32 23.48 14.57 8.98
C ALA A 32 22.55 13.54 8.33
N GLU A 33 22.79 13.23 7.06
CA GLU A 33 22.19 12.09 6.36
C GLU A 33 22.70 10.76 6.97
N ARG A 34 21.87 9.72 6.88
CA ARG A 34 22.16 8.34 7.30
C ARG A 34 22.29 7.45 6.07
N ASP A 35 23.12 6.41 6.16
CA ASP A 35 23.19 5.40 5.10
C ASP A 35 21.89 4.58 5.04
N LEU A 36 21.45 4.26 3.81
CA LEU A 36 20.32 3.35 3.62
C LEU A 36 20.65 1.96 4.15
N PRO A 37 19.68 1.23 4.73
CA PRO A 37 19.91 -0.12 5.21
C PRO A 37 20.32 -1.04 4.05
N GLU A 38 21.17 -2.01 4.35
CA GLU A 38 21.52 -3.07 3.40
C GLU A 38 20.31 -3.97 3.17
N ARG A 39 20.11 -4.39 1.91
CA ARG A 39 19.05 -5.34 1.59
C ARG A 39 19.35 -6.68 2.28
N PRO A 40 18.35 -7.34 2.90
CA PRO A 40 18.56 -8.65 3.50
C PRO A 40 18.99 -9.66 2.43
N ALA A 41 19.97 -10.50 2.78
CA ALA A 41 20.45 -11.56 1.90
C ALA A 41 19.39 -12.65 1.69
N ASP A 42 18.66 -12.98 2.75
CA ASP A 42 17.54 -13.91 2.72
C ASP A 42 16.22 -13.14 2.77
N LEU A 43 15.45 -13.18 1.69
CA LEU A 43 14.15 -12.51 1.61
C LEU A 43 13.06 -13.40 2.22
N THR A 44 12.64 -13.03 3.43
CA THR A 44 11.49 -13.60 4.14
C THR A 44 10.45 -12.51 4.39
N PRO A 45 9.18 -12.84 4.65
CA PRO A 45 8.17 -11.84 5.01
C PRO A 45 8.62 -10.88 6.11
N GLU A 46 9.23 -11.40 7.17
CA GLU A 46 9.68 -10.63 8.34
C GLU A 46 10.87 -9.74 8.01
N SER A 47 11.87 -10.27 7.31
CA SER A 47 13.06 -9.50 6.92
C SER A 47 12.74 -8.42 5.90
N VAL A 48 11.82 -8.68 4.97
CA VAL A 48 11.34 -7.67 4.01
C VAL A 48 10.57 -6.56 4.71
N ALA A 49 9.65 -6.90 5.62
CA ALA A 49 8.91 -5.89 6.38
C ALA A 49 9.86 -5.02 7.24
N ALA A 50 10.78 -5.64 7.98
CA ALA A 50 11.77 -4.89 8.78
C ALA A 50 12.64 -3.98 7.90
N TYR A 51 13.19 -4.53 6.81
CA TYR A 51 13.99 -3.76 5.85
C TYR A 51 13.24 -2.57 5.26
N VAL A 52 11.98 -2.75 4.86
CA VAL A 52 11.18 -1.68 4.26
C VAL A 52 10.83 -0.59 5.27
N ALA A 53 10.58 -0.94 6.53
CA ALA A 53 10.40 0.03 7.60
C ALA A 53 11.67 0.88 7.80
N ASP A 54 12.82 0.24 8.01
CA ASP A 54 14.11 0.93 8.17
C ASP A 54 14.45 1.80 6.95
N TYR A 55 14.16 1.30 5.75
CA TYR A 55 14.41 2.03 4.51
C TYR A 55 13.54 3.29 4.40
N GLU A 56 12.25 3.22 4.73
CA GLU A 56 11.37 4.40 4.73
C GLU A 56 11.76 5.40 5.81
N GLU A 57 12.14 4.94 7.01
CA GLU A 57 12.65 5.81 8.08
C GLU A 57 13.84 6.63 7.60
N VAL A 58 14.88 5.95 7.09
CA VAL A 58 16.11 6.60 6.63
C VAL A 58 15.84 7.50 5.42
N ARG A 59 14.98 7.08 4.48
CA ARG A 59 14.61 7.89 3.33
C ARG A 59 13.97 9.21 3.76
N VAL A 60 13.01 9.16 4.68
CA VAL A 60 12.30 10.35 5.18
C VAL A 60 13.23 11.24 5.99
N HIS A 61 14.08 10.66 6.84
CA HIS A 61 15.13 11.37 7.55
C HIS A 61 16.03 12.14 6.58
N ASN A 62 16.58 11.45 5.58
CA ASN A 62 17.51 12.03 4.63
C ASN A 62 16.88 13.11 3.74
N ARG A 63 15.57 13.00 3.44
CA ARG A 63 14.85 14.07 2.74
C ARG A 63 14.93 15.38 3.55
N HIS A 64 14.54 15.33 4.82
CA HIS A 64 14.51 16.52 5.67
C HIS A 64 15.91 17.01 6.08
N ALA A 65 16.87 16.10 6.26
CA ALA A 65 18.27 16.45 6.44
C ALA A 65 18.77 17.32 5.26
N ARG A 66 18.49 16.93 4.01
CA ARG A 66 18.84 17.71 2.81
C ARG A 66 18.07 19.02 2.67
N GLU A 67 16.87 19.10 3.22
CA GLU A 67 16.07 20.32 3.28
C GLU A 67 16.57 21.30 4.37
N GLY A 68 17.56 20.90 5.17
CA GLY A 68 18.20 21.77 6.17
C GLY A 68 17.61 21.64 7.58
N ALA A 69 16.87 20.57 7.87
CA ALA A 69 16.38 20.30 9.21
C ALA A 69 17.53 20.20 10.22
N THR A 70 17.32 20.75 11.42
CA THR A 70 18.31 20.74 12.51
C THR A 70 18.17 19.50 13.40
N GLU A 71 16.98 18.90 13.44
CA GLU A 71 16.70 17.64 14.12
C GLU A 71 15.53 16.94 13.42
N VAL A 72 15.62 15.62 13.25
CA VAL A 72 14.60 14.80 12.59
C VAL A 72 14.43 13.51 13.39
N THR A 73 13.19 13.23 13.80
CA THR A 73 12.78 11.95 14.39
C THR A 73 11.72 11.35 13.49
N VAL A 74 11.95 10.13 13.02
CA VAL A 74 11.01 9.39 12.18
C VAL A 74 10.91 8.00 12.77
N ASP A 75 9.68 7.51 12.90
CA ASP A 75 9.38 6.12 13.15
C ASP A 75 8.64 5.59 11.92
N ALA A 76 9.04 4.43 11.41
CA ALA A 76 8.38 3.78 10.30
C ALA A 76 7.98 2.35 10.66
N VAL A 77 6.85 1.90 10.14
CA VAL A 77 6.38 0.51 10.21
C VAL A 77 6.10 0.02 8.81
N ALA A 78 6.23 -1.28 8.61
CA ALA A 78 5.83 -1.90 7.36
C ALA A 78 5.17 -3.26 7.60
N THR A 79 4.30 -3.63 6.66
CA THR A 79 3.64 -4.93 6.61
C THR A 79 4.00 -5.59 5.30
N PHE A 80 4.39 -6.86 5.37
CA PHE A 80 4.55 -7.70 4.18
C PHE A 80 3.18 -7.95 3.54
N ASP A 81 3.07 -7.68 2.24
CA ASP A 81 1.82 -7.83 1.50
C ASP A 81 1.73 -9.22 0.85
N ARG A 82 2.74 -9.58 0.05
CA ARG A 82 2.78 -10.83 -0.74
C ARG A 82 4.16 -11.04 -1.37
N ALA A 83 4.39 -12.25 -1.88
CA ALA A 83 5.50 -12.55 -2.78
C ALA A 83 5.00 -13.24 -4.05
N SER A 84 5.65 -12.96 -5.18
CA SER A 84 5.38 -13.59 -6.47
C SER A 84 6.70 -13.80 -7.20
N GLY A 85 7.07 -15.05 -7.46
CA GLY A 85 8.39 -15.35 -8.00
C GLY A 85 9.51 -14.87 -7.07
N GLY A 86 10.42 -14.04 -7.60
CA GLY A 86 11.52 -13.43 -6.85
C GLY A 86 11.18 -12.09 -6.18
N ASP A 87 9.95 -11.60 -6.37
CA ASP A 87 9.53 -10.26 -5.99
C ASP A 87 8.73 -10.28 -4.69
N TYR A 88 9.13 -9.43 -3.73
CA TYR A 88 8.52 -9.33 -2.40
C TYR A 88 7.91 -7.94 -2.23
N PHE A 89 6.62 -7.88 -1.93
CA PHE A 89 5.88 -6.64 -1.77
C PHE A 89 5.61 -6.35 -0.30
N ALA A 90 5.76 -5.09 0.09
CA ALA A 90 5.42 -4.61 1.41
C ALA A 90 4.87 -3.18 1.35
N THR A 91 4.12 -2.80 2.36
CA THR A 91 3.59 -1.44 2.50
C THR A 91 4.21 -0.79 3.72
N ALA A 92 4.78 0.41 3.58
CA ALA A 92 5.38 1.18 4.67
C ALA A 92 4.55 2.42 5.01
N GLN A 93 4.55 2.82 6.27
CA GLN A 93 4.04 4.09 6.76
C GLN A 93 5.05 4.68 7.75
N HIS A 94 5.11 6.02 7.82
CA HIS A 94 5.94 6.72 8.78
C HIS A 94 5.19 7.82 9.50
N ALA A 95 5.63 8.15 10.70
CA ALA A 95 5.26 9.36 11.44
C ALA A 95 6.51 9.93 12.11
N GLY A 96 6.45 11.18 12.58
CA GLY A 96 7.61 11.77 13.22
C GLY A 96 7.51 13.26 13.45
N THR A 97 8.66 13.87 13.70
CA THR A 97 8.80 15.32 13.87
C THR A 97 10.05 15.83 13.16
N VAL A 98 9.96 17.04 12.64
CA VAL A 98 11.07 17.78 12.03
C VAL A 98 11.22 19.12 12.75
N TYR A 99 12.47 19.51 12.98
CA TYR A 99 12.80 20.82 13.50
C TYR A 99 13.59 21.60 12.46
N GLU A 100 13.20 22.85 12.27
CA GLU A 100 13.86 23.78 11.36
C GLU A 100 14.17 25.07 12.12
N GLU A 101 15.35 25.64 11.86
CA GLU A 101 15.71 26.96 12.37
C GLU A 101 15.74 27.97 11.22
N GLN A 102 14.91 29.01 11.32
CA GLN A 102 14.87 30.11 10.37
C GLN A 102 14.94 31.43 11.14
N ASP A 103 15.90 32.30 10.77
CA ASP A 103 16.13 33.61 11.41
C ASP A 103 16.28 33.56 12.95
N GLY A 104 16.85 32.48 13.47
CA GLY A 104 17.04 32.26 14.91
C GLY A 104 15.78 31.84 15.67
N ALA A 105 14.67 31.59 14.96
CA ALA A 105 13.46 30.98 15.51
C ALA A 105 13.41 29.49 15.16
N ARG A 106 13.20 28.65 16.19
CA ARG A 106 13.01 27.21 16.03
C ARG A 106 11.53 26.89 15.80
N SER A 107 11.23 26.17 14.74
CA SER A 107 9.90 25.64 14.44
C SER A 107 9.88 24.12 14.56
N VAL A 108 8.69 23.55 14.78
CA VAL A 108 8.46 22.11 14.84
C VAL A 108 7.34 21.76 13.88
N GLY A 109 7.60 20.81 12.98
CA GLY A 109 6.61 20.22 12.09
C GLY A 109 6.33 18.78 12.47
N GLU A 110 5.07 18.36 12.37
CA GLU A 110 4.68 16.95 12.44
C GLU A 110 4.85 16.31 11.06
N LEU A 111 5.42 15.10 11.04
CA LEU A 111 5.57 14.28 9.85
C LEU A 111 4.53 13.16 9.88
N TYR A 112 3.84 12.98 8.76
CA TYR A 112 2.96 11.83 8.56
C TYR A 112 2.98 11.39 7.10
N GLY A 113 3.38 10.14 6.89
CA GLY A 113 3.34 9.46 5.61
C GLY A 113 2.09 8.60 5.50
N ARG A 114 1.36 8.73 4.39
CA ARG A 114 0.35 7.71 4.05
C ARG A 114 1.04 6.40 3.65
N PRO A 115 0.38 5.24 3.78
CA PRO A 115 0.93 3.96 3.35
C PRO A 115 1.47 4.01 1.90
N VAL A 116 2.67 3.48 1.67
CA VAL A 116 3.35 3.45 0.36
C VAL A 116 3.80 2.03 0.05
N PRO A 117 3.49 1.49 -1.15
CA PRO A 117 3.97 0.17 -1.54
C PRO A 117 5.43 0.17 -1.98
N TYR A 118 6.08 -0.93 -1.67
CA TYR A 118 7.44 -1.27 -2.02
C TYR A 118 7.48 -2.60 -2.77
N LEU A 119 8.42 -2.70 -3.69
CA LEU A 119 8.92 -3.95 -4.23
C LEU A 119 10.37 -4.14 -3.77
N VAL A 120 10.66 -5.29 -3.17
CA VAL A 120 12.00 -5.76 -2.84
C VAL A 120 12.29 -6.99 -3.68
N ALA A 121 13.24 -6.84 -4.60
CA ALA A 121 13.73 -7.90 -5.47
C ALA A 121 15.23 -8.17 -5.17
N PRO A 122 15.81 -9.28 -5.65
CA PRO A 122 17.21 -9.63 -5.38
C PRO A 122 18.20 -8.55 -5.80
N ASP A 123 17.91 -7.81 -6.88
CA ASP A 123 18.77 -6.80 -7.48
C ASP A 123 18.31 -5.36 -7.20
N ARG A 124 17.03 -5.11 -6.95
CA ARG A 124 16.49 -3.75 -6.75
C ARG A 124 15.49 -3.61 -5.60
N THR A 125 15.37 -2.37 -5.10
CA THR A 125 14.35 -1.95 -4.14
C THR A 125 13.61 -0.77 -4.77
N LEU A 126 12.32 -0.93 -5.05
CA LEU A 126 11.48 0.14 -5.61
C LEU A 126 10.49 0.60 -4.56
N ARG A 127 10.42 1.93 -4.36
CA ARG A 127 9.35 2.58 -3.60
C ARG A 127 8.42 3.26 -4.59
N LEU A 128 7.20 2.75 -4.74
CA LEU A 128 6.31 3.22 -5.79
C LEU A 128 5.60 4.51 -5.34
N PRO A 129 5.83 5.67 -5.99
CA PRO A 129 5.04 6.87 -5.72
C PRO A 129 3.56 6.61 -5.98
N VAL A 130 2.71 7.11 -5.08
CA VAL A 130 1.27 6.81 -5.11
C VAL A 130 0.44 8.03 -5.49
N THR A 131 -0.29 7.93 -6.59
CA THR A 131 -1.36 8.86 -6.95
C THR A 131 -2.70 8.34 -6.40
N ARG A 132 -3.44 9.17 -5.67
CA ARG A 132 -4.69 8.75 -5.00
C ARG A 132 -5.90 9.39 -5.66
N ARG A 133 -6.86 8.57 -6.05
CA ARG A 133 -8.08 9.01 -6.73
C ARG A 133 -9.31 8.42 -6.03
N ARG A 134 -10.22 9.29 -5.56
CA ARG A 134 -11.57 8.85 -5.16
C ARG A 134 -12.42 8.59 -6.40
N VAL A 135 -13.15 7.48 -6.41
CA VAL A 135 -13.91 7.03 -7.59
C VAL A 135 -15.43 7.19 -7.44
N ALA A 136 -15.98 7.22 -6.22
CA ALA A 136 -17.41 7.44 -6.02
C ALA A 136 -17.83 8.92 -6.16
N PRO A 137 -18.83 9.24 -7.00
CA PRO A 137 -19.54 10.52 -6.93
C PRO A 137 -20.50 10.48 -5.74
N GLY A 138 -20.13 11.14 -4.62
CA GLY A 138 -21.00 11.27 -3.46
C GLY A 138 -20.49 10.69 -2.14
N ALA A 139 -19.22 10.25 -2.06
CA ALA A 139 -18.59 9.98 -0.77
C ALA A 139 -18.60 11.27 0.06
N SER A 140 -19.43 11.32 1.10
CA SER A 140 -19.60 12.51 1.95
C SER A 140 -18.24 13.05 2.40
N ASP A 141 -18.08 14.37 2.47
CA ASP A 141 -16.97 15.06 3.16
C ASP A 141 -16.95 14.79 4.68
N ARG A 142 -17.74 13.82 5.14
CA ARG A 142 -17.76 13.41 6.54
C ARG A 142 -16.39 12.80 6.87
N PRO A 143 -15.76 13.23 7.98
CA PRO A 143 -14.57 12.57 8.47
C PRO A 143 -14.86 11.07 8.66
N PRO A 144 -13.88 10.19 8.39
CA PRO A 144 -14.06 8.75 8.59
C PRO A 144 -14.57 8.52 10.01
N ASP A 145 -15.72 7.84 10.12
CA ASP A 145 -16.22 7.36 11.40
C ASP A 145 -15.32 6.19 11.82
N GLU A 146 -14.67 6.29 12.97
CA GLU A 146 -13.79 5.25 13.52
C GLU A 146 -14.52 3.89 13.72
N THR A 147 -15.85 3.88 13.64
CA THR A 147 -16.68 2.67 13.72
C THR A 147 -17.13 2.12 12.36
N ALA A 148 -16.85 2.82 11.26
CA ALA A 148 -17.22 2.39 9.92
C ALA A 148 -16.14 1.51 9.30
N SER A 149 -16.55 0.40 8.69
CA SER A 149 -15.62 -0.43 7.91
C SER A 149 -15.04 0.40 6.75
N PRO A 150 -13.71 0.40 6.53
CA PRO A 150 -13.11 1.14 5.43
C PRO A 150 -13.69 0.65 4.09
N PRO A 151 -13.97 1.58 3.15
CA PRO A 151 -14.58 1.22 1.88
C PRO A 151 -13.62 0.37 1.04
N LEU A 152 -14.18 -0.41 0.10
CA LEU A 152 -13.41 -1.10 -0.92
C LEU A 152 -12.49 -0.11 -1.65
N GLY A 153 -11.22 -0.47 -1.75
CA GLY A 153 -10.22 0.30 -2.49
C GLY A 153 -9.28 -0.64 -3.24
N VAL A 154 -8.88 -0.22 -4.44
CA VAL A 154 -8.00 -0.99 -5.31
C VAL A 154 -6.71 -0.20 -5.50
N ARG A 155 -5.58 -0.80 -5.14
CA ARG A 155 -4.25 -0.31 -5.47
C ARG A 155 -3.79 -0.97 -6.77
N LEU A 156 -3.39 -0.17 -7.73
CA LEU A 156 -2.81 -0.59 -9.00
C LEU A 156 -1.32 -0.23 -8.95
N CYS A 157 -0.44 -1.18 -9.19
CA CYS A 157 1.01 -0.99 -9.16
C CYS A 157 1.60 -1.37 -10.52
N ASN A 158 2.39 -0.49 -11.09
CA ASN A 158 3.20 -0.76 -12.26
C ASN A 158 4.66 -0.90 -11.81
N VAL A 159 5.22 -2.11 -11.87
CA VAL A 159 6.64 -2.35 -11.54
C VAL A 159 7.52 -2.47 -12.78
N THR A 160 6.96 -2.16 -13.95
CA THR A 160 7.67 -2.11 -15.23
C THR A 160 8.18 -0.70 -15.51
N ASP A 161 9.11 -0.60 -16.46
CA ASP A 161 9.76 0.64 -16.90
C ASP A 161 8.96 1.41 -17.97
N GLU A 162 7.80 0.89 -18.37
CA GLU A 162 6.92 1.50 -19.37
C GLU A 162 5.58 1.93 -18.75
N PRO A 163 4.97 3.03 -19.26
CA PRO A 163 3.67 3.48 -18.77
C PRO A 163 2.57 2.49 -19.15
N ARG A 164 1.63 2.24 -18.23
CA ARG A 164 0.53 1.28 -18.42
C ARG A 164 -0.84 1.92 -18.19
N GLU A 165 -1.86 1.45 -18.89
CA GLU A 165 -3.26 1.80 -18.60
C GLU A 165 -4.07 0.57 -18.21
N PHE A 166 -4.78 0.67 -17.09
CA PHE A 166 -5.72 -0.36 -16.64
C PHE A 166 -7.15 0.08 -16.82
N ALA A 167 -7.99 -0.82 -17.32
CA ALA A 167 -9.43 -0.79 -17.14
C ALA A 167 -9.80 -1.60 -15.89
N VAL A 168 -10.45 -0.96 -14.91
CA VAL A 168 -10.86 -1.57 -13.65
C VAL A 168 -12.38 -1.63 -13.59
N THR A 169 -12.90 -2.84 -13.38
CA THR A 169 -14.32 -3.11 -13.20
C THR A 169 -14.54 -3.80 -11.86
N VAL A 170 -15.50 -3.29 -11.09
CA VAL A 170 -15.94 -3.88 -9.82
C VAL A 170 -17.41 -4.22 -9.92
N VAL A 171 -17.73 -5.49 -9.70
CA VAL A 171 -19.08 -6.03 -9.77
C VAL A 171 -19.47 -6.61 -8.42
N ARG A 172 -20.63 -6.21 -7.88
CA ARG A 172 -21.21 -6.83 -6.69
C ARG A 172 -21.81 -8.17 -7.11
N ARG A 173 -21.47 -9.23 -6.38
CA ARG A 173 -22.03 -10.54 -6.62
C ARG A 173 -23.41 -10.60 -5.97
N SER A 174 -24.42 -10.97 -6.76
CA SER A 174 -25.71 -11.43 -6.25
C SER A 174 -25.44 -12.67 -5.40
N VAL A 175 -25.91 -12.64 -4.14
CA VAL A 175 -26.03 -13.88 -3.36
C VAL A 175 -27.12 -14.64 -4.07
N GLY A 176 -26.77 -15.68 -4.83
CA GLY A 176 -27.78 -16.61 -5.29
C GLY A 176 -28.53 -17.06 -4.05
N GLU A 177 -29.83 -16.78 -3.98
CA GLU A 177 -30.71 -17.53 -3.10
C GLU A 177 -30.38 -18.99 -3.39
N GLU A 178 -29.84 -19.70 -2.39
CA GLU A 178 -29.72 -21.15 -2.49
C GLU A 178 -31.10 -21.63 -2.90
N SER A 179 -31.23 -22.05 -4.15
CA SER A 179 -32.45 -22.65 -4.63
C SER A 179 -32.61 -23.90 -3.79
N ASP A 180 -33.50 -23.84 -2.81
CA ASP A 180 -33.97 -24.97 -2.05
C ASP A 180 -34.82 -25.82 -3.01
N ALA A 181 -34.16 -26.42 -4.00
CA ALA A 181 -34.76 -27.25 -5.02
C ALA A 181 -34.90 -28.67 -4.45
N ALA A 182 -35.78 -28.78 -3.46
CA ALA A 182 -36.48 -30.02 -3.22
C ALA A 182 -37.38 -30.31 -4.44
N THR A 183 -36.88 -31.20 -5.31
CA THR A 183 -37.66 -32.16 -6.11
C THR A 183 -38.66 -31.61 -7.13
N THR A 184 -38.41 -31.84 -8.43
CA THR A 184 -39.24 -32.71 -9.29
C THR A 184 -38.69 -32.82 -10.73
N ASP A 185 -38.80 -34.03 -11.29
CA ASP A 185 -38.46 -34.44 -12.66
C ASP A 185 -38.91 -33.46 -13.76
N ALA A 186 -38.02 -33.19 -14.73
CA ALA A 186 -38.40 -33.06 -16.14
C ALA A 186 -37.20 -33.21 -17.07
N THR A 187 -37.47 -33.91 -18.17
CA THR A 187 -36.63 -34.43 -19.25
C THR A 187 -36.07 -33.40 -20.24
N ASP A 188 -34.89 -33.75 -20.77
CA ASP A 188 -34.28 -33.45 -22.09
C ASP A 188 -34.43 -32.07 -22.78
N ALA A 189 -33.26 -31.64 -23.28
CA ALA A 189 -33.03 -30.70 -24.38
C ALA A 189 -33.30 -29.21 -24.12
N ASP A 190 -32.31 -28.54 -23.54
CA ASP A 190 -31.78 -27.31 -24.12
C ASP A 190 -30.33 -27.13 -23.67
N VAL A 191 -29.43 -26.96 -24.64
CA VAL A 191 -28.05 -26.54 -24.38
C VAL A 191 -28.14 -25.09 -23.93
N ALA A 192 -28.29 -24.89 -22.62
CA ALA A 192 -28.19 -23.58 -22.01
C ALA A 192 -26.76 -23.08 -22.25
N GLU A 193 -26.64 -22.16 -23.20
CA GLU A 193 -25.51 -21.27 -23.34
C GLU A 193 -25.27 -20.62 -21.97
N VAL A 194 -24.13 -20.93 -21.34
CA VAL A 194 -23.69 -20.33 -20.09
C VAL A 194 -23.42 -18.85 -20.36
N THR A 195 -24.47 -18.05 -20.33
CA THR A 195 -24.42 -16.59 -20.37
C THR A 195 -24.26 -16.08 -18.94
N GLY A 196 -23.43 -15.06 -18.80
CA GLY A 196 -22.66 -14.77 -17.60
C GLY A 196 -23.48 -14.48 -16.35
N GLU A 197 -22.84 -14.77 -15.22
CA GLU A 197 -23.29 -14.39 -13.89
C GLU A 197 -23.45 -12.85 -13.79
N GLU A 198 -24.64 -12.33 -14.06
CA GLU A 198 -24.95 -10.89 -13.95
C GLU A 198 -24.92 -10.47 -12.47
N GLY A 199 -23.80 -9.87 -12.06
CA GLY A 199 -23.73 -9.09 -10.82
C GLY A 199 -23.93 -7.61 -11.11
N ASP A 200 -24.28 -6.82 -10.08
CA ASP A 200 -24.50 -5.38 -10.23
C ASP A 200 -23.17 -4.64 -10.44
N LEU A 201 -23.04 -3.88 -11.52
CA LEU A 201 -21.87 -3.04 -11.76
C LEU A 201 -21.78 -1.93 -10.70
N VAL A 202 -20.70 -1.92 -9.93
CA VAL A 202 -20.45 -0.93 -8.87
C VAL A 202 -19.56 0.20 -9.38
N CYS A 203 -18.53 -0.15 -10.15
CA CYS A 203 -17.56 0.80 -10.66
C CYS A 203 -16.96 0.29 -11.98
N SER A 204 -16.80 1.20 -12.94
CA SER A 204 -15.99 1.01 -14.13
C SER A 204 -15.18 2.29 -14.37
N THR A 205 -13.85 2.19 -14.40
CA THR A 205 -12.95 3.32 -14.61
C THR A 205 -11.66 2.86 -15.28
N THR A 206 -10.96 3.80 -15.93
CA THR A 206 -9.57 3.61 -16.33
C THR A 206 -8.62 4.35 -15.40
N ALA A 207 -7.37 3.89 -15.35
CA ALA A 207 -6.28 4.54 -14.66
C ALA A 207 -4.97 4.37 -15.45
N ALA A 208 -4.33 5.49 -15.79
CA ALA A 208 -2.98 5.52 -16.32
C ALA A 208 -1.97 5.48 -15.17
N LEU A 209 -0.93 4.68 -15.34
CA LEU A 209 0.17 4.51 -14.40
C LEU A 209 1.48 4.83 -15.12
N ASP A 210 2.26 5.72 -14.51
CA ASP A 210 3.64 5.95 -14.93
C ASP A 210 4.50 4.68 -14.66
N PRO A 211 5.68 4.55 -15.29
CA PRO A 211 6.66 3.55 -14.91
C PRO A 211 6.94 3.54 -13.40
N GLU A 212 7.13 2.35 -12.84
CA GLU A 212 7.53 2.14 -11.43
C GLU A 212 6.70 2.95 -10.42
N SER A 213 5.38 3.02 -10.62
CA SER A 213 4.45 3.86 -9.85
C SER A 213 3.18 3.11 -9.41
N ALA A 214 2.37 3.75 -8.56
CA ALA A 214 1.10 3.19 -8.12
C ALA A 214 -0.05 4.22 -8.16
N VAL A 215 -1.26 3.72 -8.41
CA VAL A 215 -2.52 4.46 -8.31
C VAL A 215 -3.44 3.77 -7.32
N GLU A 216 -3.94 4.49 -6.33
CA GLU A 216 -4.99 4.02 -5.42
C GLU A 216 -6.35 4.56 -5.86
N LEU A 217 -7.24 3.64 -6.23
CA LEU A 217 -8.66 3.89 -6.45
C LEU A 217 -9.40 3.71 -5.12
N LEU A 218 -9.81 4.83 -4.52
CA LEU A 218 -10.36 4.90 -3.17
C LEU A 218 -11.88 5.05 -3.19
N ALA A 219 -12.51 4.59 -2.10
CA ALA A 219 -13.93 4.75 -1.83
C ALA A 219 -14.83 4.20 -2.97
N ILE A 220 -14.55 2.98 -3.43
CA ILE A 220 -15.33 2.34 -4.51
C ILE A 220 -16.73 1.97 -4.00
N THR A 221 -16.82 1.41 -2.80
CA THR A 221 -18.09 1.11 -2.12
C THR A 221 -17.84 0.86 -0.63
N ASP A 222 -18.73 1.32 0.24
CA ASP A 222 -18.77 1.05 1.68
C ASP A 222 -19.83 -0.01 2.05
N VAL A 223 -20.58 -0.51 1.07
CA VAL A 223 -21.69 -1.44 1.27
C VAL A 223 -21.15 -2.85 1.47
N ARG A 224 -21.44 -3.49 2.61
CA ARG A 224 -21.05 -4.90 2.86
C ARG A 224 -21.52 -5.86 1.77
N GLY A 225 -20.65 -6.77 1.36
CA GLY A 225 -20.94 -7.78 0.35
C GLY A 225 -19.69 -8.41 -0.25
N SER A 226 -19.92 -9.31 -1.20
CA SER A 226 -18.87 -9.95 -2.01
C SER A 226 -18.76 -9.26 -3.35
N TYR A 227 -17.53 -8.94 -3.74
CA TYR A 227 -17.21 -8.19 -4.94
C TYR A 227 -16.23 -8.95 -5.80
N ARG A 228 -16.43 -8.88 -7.11
CA ARG A 228 -15.45 -9.30 -8.10
C ARG A 228 -14.74 -8.05 -8.61
N VAL A 229 -13.44 -7.97 -8.36
CA VAL A 229 -12.57 -6.94 -8.94
C VAL A 229 -11.87 -7.55 -10.14
N THR A 230 -11.97 -6.88 -11.28
CA THR A 230 -11.23 -7.21 -12.50
C THR A 230 -10.43 -5.99 -12.91
N ALA A 231 -9.13 -6.16 -13.04
CA ALA A 231 -8.26 -5.18 -13.67
C ALA A 231 -7.69 -5.83 -14.93
N SER A 232 -7.95 -5.21 -16.07
CA SER A 232 -7.49 -5.65 -17.37
C SER A 232 -6.65 -4.57 -18.02
N MET A 233 -5.66 -5.02 -18.75
CA MET A 233 -4.82 -4.19 -19.61
C MET A 233 -4.88 -4.76 -21.02
N GLU A 234 -4.85 -3.89 -22.01
CA GLU A 234 -4.56 -4.26 -23.40
C GLU A 234 -3.33 -3.47 -23.84
N ASP A 235 -2.29 -4.18 -24.25
CA ASP A 235 -1.07 -3.57 -24.77
C ASP A 235 -0.59 -4.36 -25.98
N ASP A 236 -0.44 -3.68 -27.12
CA ASP A 236 -0.07 -4.30 -28.39
C ASP A 236 -0.88 -5.57 -28.76
N GLY A 237 -2.16 -5.61 -28.36
CA GLY A 237 -3.06 -6.75 -28.60
C GLY A 237 -2.90 -7.91 -27.62
N VAL A 238 -2.07 -7.78 -26.58
CA VAL A 238 -1.95 -8.72 -25.46
C VAL A 238 -2.84 -8.25 -24.32
N THR A 239 -3.78 -9.09 -23.92
CA THR A 239 -4.65 -8.82 -22.76
C THR A 239 -4.08 -9.46 -21.50
N GLY A 240 -3.73 -8.64 -20.51
CA GLY A 240 -3.41 -9.08 -19.16
C GLY A 240 -4.63 -8.89 -18.24
N GLN A 241 -4.95 -9.87 -17.39
CA GLN A 241 -6.10 -9.77 -16.48
C GLN A 241 -5.78 -10.31 -15.09
N GLY A 242 -5.95 -9.45 -14.08
CA GLY A 242 -6.05 -9.83 -12.68
C GLY A 242 -7.51 -9.88 -12.23
N ARG A 243 -7.91 -10.97 -11.56
CA ARG A 243 -9.26 -11.13 -11.01
C ARG A 243 -9.20 -11.66 -9.58
N ILE A 244 -10.01 -11.06 -8.69
CA ILE A 244 -10.13 -11.52 -7.32
C ILE A 244 -11.55 -11.35 -6.77
N GLU A 245 -11.94 -12.23 -5.86
CA GLU A 245 -13.19 -12.16 -5.11
C GLU A 245 -12.93 -11.72 -3.68
N VAL A 246 -13.61 -10.65 -3.26
CA VAL A 246 -13.40 -9.99 -1.97
C VAL A 246 -14.73 -9.81 -1.27
N GLY A 247 -14.94 -10.52 -0.16
CA GLY A 247 -15.94 -10.14 0.83
C GLY A 247 -15.36 -9.04 1.69
N LEU A 248 -15.98 -7.87 1.80
CA LEU A 248 -15.45 -6.71 2.54
C LEU A 248 -14.98 -7.08 3.96
N PRO A 249 -13.67 -7.20 4.22
CA PRO A 249 -13.16 -7.24 5.58
C PRO A 249 -12.86 -5.80 6.00
N GLY A 250 -13.03 -5.48 7.28
CA GLY A 250 -12.48 -4.23 7.82
C GLY A 250 -10.95 -4.28 7.71
N ALA A 251 -10.36 -3.45 6.85
CA ALA A 251 -8.90 -3.35 6.69
C ALA A 251 -8.46 -1.88 6.65
N ASP A 252 -7.81 -1.43 7.73
CA ASP A 252 -7.44 -0.04 8.00
C ASP A 252 -6.20 0.47 7.23
N ARG A 253 -6.20 0.37 5.89
CA ARG A 253 -5.16 1.03 5.05
C ARG A 253 -5.64 1.81 3.84
N ALA A 254 -6.95 1.88 3.61
CA ALA A 254 -7.63 2.45 2.44
C ALA A 254 -7.79 1.52 1.21
N PRO A 255 -6.76 0.89 0.58
CA PRO A 255 -6.99 -0.19 -0.37
C PRO A 255 -6.91 -1.56 0.31
N ASN A 256 -7.74 -2.50 -0.14
CA ASN A 256 -7.75 -3.89 0.34
C ASN A 256 -7.48 -4.91 -0.79
N VAL A 257 -7.46 -4.45 -2.04
CA VAL A 257 -7.05 -5.22 -3.21
C VAL A 257 -5.82 -4.58 -3.83
N ASP A 258 -4.89 -5.42 -4.28
CA ASP A 258 -3.67 -4.99 -4.96
C ASP A 258 -3.52 -5.71 -6.30
N VAL A 259 -3.45 -4.94 -7.36
CA VAL A 259 -3.20 -5.39 -8.73
C VAL A 259 -1.81 -4.91 -9.12
N VAL A 260 -0.95 -5.83 -9.55
CA VAL A 260 0.38 -5.48 -10.06
C VAL A 260 0.48 -5.94 -11.51
N ILE A 261 1.08 -5.10 -12.36
CA ILE A 261 1.65 -5.52 -13.65
C ILE A 261 3.17 -5.63 -13.49
N ASP A 262 3.67 -6.82 -13.80
CA ASP A 262 5.10 -7.15 -13.90
C ASP A 262 5.39 -7.82 -15.27
N GLU A 263 6.63 -8.28 -15.48
CA GLU A 263 7.03 -8.96 -16.72
C GLU A 263 6.24 -10.26 -17.01
N SER A 264 5.65 -10.87 -15.98
CA SER A 264 4.82 -12.08 -16.09
C SER A 264 3.34 -11.76 -16.37
N GLY A 265 2.95 -10.49 -16.28
CA GLY A 265 1.60 -10.01 -16.58
C GLY A 265 0.87 -9.44 -15.37
N VAL A 266 -0.47 -9.43 -15.43
CA VAL A 266 -1.32 -8.79 -14.43
C VAL A 266 -1.75 -9.79 -13.36
N SER A 267 -1.46 -9.50 -12.09
CA SER A 267 -1.83 -10.33 -10.94
C SER A 267 -2.61 -9.54 -9.89
N ALA A 268 -3.68 -10.13 -9.32
CA ALA A 268 -4.52 -9.51 -8.30
C ALA A 268 -4.52 -10.29 -6.98
N TRP A 269 -4.37 -9.59 -5.86
CA TRP A 269 -4.24 -10.19 -4.54
C TRP A 269 -5.04 -9.44 -3.48
N HIS A 270 -5.43 -10.18 -2.44
CA HIS A 270 -5.90 -9.61 -1.20
C HIS A 270 -4.71 -9.05 -0.47
N LEU A 271 -4.86 -7.85 0.06
CA LEU A 271 -3.85 -7.32 0.94
C LEU A 271 -4.18 -7.69 2.42
N PRO A 272 -3.19 -8.02 3.28
CA PRO A 272 -3.39 -8.39 4.69
C PRO A 272 -3.65 -7.16 5.59
N SER A 273 -4.35 -7.22 6.72
CA SER A 273 -4.56 -6.01 7.54
C SER A 273 -3.27 -5.23 7.84
N PHE A 274 -3.37 -3.90 7.89
CA PHE A 274 -2.25 -3.01 8.13
C PHE A 274 -2.48 -2.29 9.46
N GLU A 275 -1.66 -2.60 10.46
CA GLU A 275 -1.62 -1.85 11.70
C GLU A 275 -0.64 -0.69 11.49
N GLY A 276 -1.19 0.48 11.15
CA GLY A 276 -0.42 1.70 10.94
C GLY A 276 0.17 2.29 12.23
N ILE A 277 0.83 3.44 12.10
CA ILE A 277 1.33 4.26 13.22
C ILE A 277 0.26 5.22 13.70
#